data_AF-A0A431FXI0-F1
#
_entry.id   AF-A0A431FXI0-F1
#
_cell.length_a   1.000
_cell.length_b   1.000
_cell.length_c   1.000
_cell.angle_alpha   90.00
_cell.angle_beta   90.00
_cell.angle_gamma   90.00
#
_symmetry.space_group_name_H-M   'P 1'
#
loop_
_entity.id
_entity.type
_entity.pdbx_description
1 polymer ?
#
loop_
_entity_poly.entity_id
_entity_poly.type
_entity_poly.pdbx_seq_one_letter_code
_entity_poly.pdbx_strand_id
1 'polypeptide(L)'
;MKIFKIIFLIISIFLSSSAFARVDDYINEANLIKDMLKQSIETYKKGDNLGAKKLSEDAYFQHFENMEGPIGRNIGRKAITMERKFVNLRRM
;
A
#
# COMPACT_ATOMS: atom_id res chain seq x y z
N MET A 1 28.94 40.64 -1.74
CA MET A 1 28.47 39.66 -0.70
C MET A 1 26.96 39.56 -0.54
N LYS A 2 26.17 40.66 -0.55
CA LYS A 2 24.71 40.58 -0.32
C LYS A 2 23.93 39.87 -1.44
N ILE A 3 24.24 40.16 -2.72
CA ILE A 3 23.63 39.49 -3.88
C ILE A 3 23.85 37.96 -3.85
N PHE A 4 25.07 37.52 -3.51
CA PHE A 4 25.41 36.10 -3.45
C PHE A 4 24.60 35.34 -2.40
N LYS A 5 24.33 35.98 -1.25
CA LYS A 5 23.46 35.43 -0.21
C LYS A 5 21.99 35.34 -0.66
N ILE A 6 21.51 36.32 -1.43
CA ILE A 6 20.15 36.31 -1.96
C ILE A 6 19.98 35.19 -3.00
N ILE A 7 20.94 35.03 -3.90
CA ILE A 7 20.93 33.94 -4.89
C ILE A 7 20.96 32.58 -4.19
N PHE A 8 21.82 32.42 -3.17
CA PHE A 8 21.89 31.19 -2.39
C PHE A 8 20.58 30.87 -1.67
N LEU A 9 19.90 31.88 -1.10
CA LEU A 9 18.60 31.72 -0.45
C LEU A 9 17.53 31.25 -1.45
N ILE A 10 17.47 31.86 -2.64
CA ILE A 10 16.50 31.51 -3.68
C ILE A 10 16.71 30.07 -4.17
N ILE A 11 17.96 29.66 -4.39
CA ILE A 11 18.30 28.29 -4.79
C ILE A 11 17.90 27.30 -3.69
N SER A 12 18.14 27.63 -2.43
CA SER A 12 17.79 26.76 -1.30
C SER A 12 16.28 26.55 -1.17
N ILE A 13 15.48 27.61 -1.37
CA ILE A 13 14.01 27.54 -1.39
C ILE A 13 13.49 26.73 -2.58
N PHE A 14 14.12 26.89 -3.76
CA PHE A 14 13.72 26.16 -4.96
C PHE A 14 14.02 24.66 -4.84
N LEU A 15 15.18 24.28 -4.30
CA LEU A 15 15.52 22.88 -4.02
C LEU A 15 14.56 22.26 -2.99
N SER A 16 14.14 23.02 -1.98
CA SER A 16 13.17 22.57 -0.97
C SER A 16 11.79 22.27 -1.56
N SER A 17 11.44 22.86 -2.69
CA SER A 17 10.11 22.71 -3.32
C SER A 17 9.99 21.43 -4.16
N SER A 18 11.06 20.63 -4.30
CA SER A 18 11.09 19.42 -5.13
C SER A 18 10.59 18.15 -4.41
N ALA A 19 9.86 18.29 -3.30
CA ALA A 19 9.30 17.15 -2.59
C ALA A 19 8.09 16.58 -3.36
N PHE A 20 8.33 15.57 -4.20
CA PHE A 20 7.25 14.79 -4.80
C PHE A 20 6.60 13.91 -3.73
N ALA A 21 5.32 14.12 -3.48
CA ALA A 21 4.53 13.17 -2.70
C ALA A 21 4.45 11.84 -3.46
N ARG A 22 4.64 10.72 -2.75
CA ARG A 22 4.43 9.39 -3.31
C ARG A 22 2.97 9.28 -3.76
N VAL A 23 2.75 8.99 -5.04
CA VAL A 23 1.42 8.65 -5.56
C VAL A 23 1.22 7.16 -5.34
N ASP A 24 0.37 6.81 -4.39
CA ASP A 24 0.00 5.41 -4.17
C ASP A 24 -1.06 4.98 -5.18
N ASP A 25 -0.74 3.97 -6.00
CA ASP A 25 -1.72 3.32 -6.87
C ASP A 25 -2.34 2.12 -6.16
N TYR A 26 -3.36 2.40 -5.35
CA TYR A 26 -4.08 1.39 -4.58
C TYR A 26 -4.81 0.36 -5.47
N ILE A 27 -5.14 0.70 -6.71
CA ILE A 27 -5.80 -0.22 -7.64
C ILE A 27 -4.79 -1.25 -8.15
N ASN A 28 -3.61 -0.79 -8.55
CA ASN A 28 -2.53 -1.69 -8.94
C ASN A 28 -2.10 -2.60 -7.77
N GLU A 29 -1.98 -2.04 -6.57
CA GLU A 29 -1.63 -2.82 -5.37
C GLU A 29 -2.69 -3.88 -5.04
N ALA A 30 -3.99 -3.56 -5.16
CA ALA A 30 -5.07 -4.52 -4.98
C ALA A 30 -5.05 -5.63 -6.05
N ASN A 31 -4.71 -5.31 -7.30
CA ASN A 31 -4.53 -6.31 -8.36
C ASN A 31 -3.36 -7.24 -8.06
N LEU A 32 -2.25 -6.71 -7.56
CA LEU A 32 -1.08 -7.49 -7.15
C LEU A 32 -1.44 -8.47 -6.03
N ILE A 33 -2.14 -8.03 -4.98
CA ILE A 33 -2.64 -8.91 -3.91
C ILE A 33 -3.50 -10.03 -4.47
N LYS A 34 -4.44 -9.69 -5.38
CA LYS A 34 -5.32 -10.69 -6.02
C LYS A 34 -4.52 -11.74 -6.77
N ASP A 35 -3.49 -11.34 -7.50
CA ASP A 35 -2.67 -12.27 -8.27
C ASP A 35 -1.76 -13.11 -7.36
N MET A 36 -1.23 -12.57 -6.27
CA MET A 36 -0.53 -13.36 -5.24
C MET A 36 -1.42 -14.43 -4.63
N LEU A 37 -2.68 -14.11 -4.32
CA LEU A 37 -3.62 -15.09 -3.78
C LEU A 37 -3.99 -16.17 -4.81
N LYS A 38 -4.13 -15.83 -6.10
CA LYS A 38 -4.27 -16.84 -7.16
C LYS A 38 -3.04 -17.75 -7.24
N GLN A 39 -1.84 -17.17 -7.18
CA GLN A 39 -0.59 -17.94 -7.18
C GLN A 39 -0.47 -18.84 -5.96
N SER A 40 -0.93 -18.38 -4.79
CA SER A 40 -1.01 -19.19 -3.57
C SER A 40 -1.90 -20.43 -3.80
N ILE A 41 -3.09 -20.25 -4.40
CA ILE A 41 -4.00 -21.36 -4.72
C ILE A 41 -3.35 -22.36 -5.69
N GLU A 42 -2.72 -21.88 -6.77
CA GLU A 42 -2.08 -22.76 -7.74
C GLU A 42 -0.86 -23.48 -7.16
N THR A 43 -0.09 -22.82 -6.29
CA THR A 43 1.03 -23.41 -5.55
C THR A 43 0.53 -24.51 -4.60
N TYR A 44 -0.58 -24.25 -3.90
CA TYR A 44 -1.21 -25.24 -3.03
C TYR A 44 -1.67 -26.48 -3.79
N LYS A 45 -2.33 -26.31 -4.95
CA LYS A 45 -2.78 -27.42 -5.80
C LYS A 45 -1.64 -28.31 -6.31
N LYS A 46 -0.43 -27.76 -6.42
CA LYS A 46 0.79 -28.50 -6.81
C LYS A 46 1.42 -29.28 -5.64
N GLY A 47 0.85 -29.18 -4.44
CA GLY A 47 1.33 -29.86 -3.24
C GLY A 47 2.32 -29.05 -2.40
N ASP A 48 2.68 -27.84 -2.82
CA ASP A 48 3.56 -26.96 -2.05
C ASP A 48 2.76 -26.12 -1.04
N ASN A 49 2.44 -26.73 0.08
CA ASN A 49 1.66 -26.11 1.14
C ASN A 49 2.41 -24.94 1.81
N LEU A 50 3.72 -25.04 1.98
CA LEU A 50 4.52 -24.01 2.64
C LEU A 50 4.68 -22.78 1.74
N GLY A 51 4.94 -22.98 0.45
CA GLY A 51 5.00 -21.90 -0.53
C GLY A 51 3.65 -21.19 -0.69
N ALA A 52 2.55 -21.95 -0.73
CA ALA A 52 1.21 -21.39 -0.78
C ALA A 52 0.88 -20.53 0.46
N LYS A 53 1.19 -21.05 1.65
CA LYS A 53 1.03 -20.31 2.91
C LYS A 53 1.83 -19.01 2.88
N LYS A 54 3.10 -19.08 2.52
CA LYS A 54 3.98 -17.90 2.44
C LYS A 54 3.43 -16.84 1.48
N LEU A 55 2.98 -17.23 0.29
CA LEU A 55 2.37 -16.30 -0.68
C LEU A 55 1.13 -15.60 -0.11
N SER A 56 0.30 -16.32 0.65
CA SER A 56 -0.87 -15.73 1.29
C SER A 56 -0.50 -14.80 2.45
N GLU A 57 0.53 -15.14 3.23
CA GLU A 57 1.04 -14.30 4.31
C GLU A 57 1.68 -13.02 3.75
N ASP A 58 2.49 -13.13 2.71
CA ASP A 58 3.13 -11.99 2.05
C ASP A 58 2.07 -11.04 1.46
N ALA A 59 1.04 -11.57 0.80
CA ALA A 59 -0.07 -10.77 0.29
C ALA A 59 -0.79 -9.96 1.39
N TYR A 60 -0.86 -10.48 2.61
CA TYR A 60 -1.47 -9.80 3.74
C TYR A 60 -0.50 -8.81 4.41
N PHE A 61 0.61 -9.30 4.95
CA PHE A 61 1.52 -8.51 5.79
C PHE A 61 2.37 -7.52 5.00
N GLN A 62 2.76 -7.86 3.76
CA GLN A 62 3.65 -6.98 2.98
C GLN A 62 2.88 -6.01 2.08
N HIS A 63 1.64 -6.34 1.71
CA HIS A 63 0.88 -5.54 0.74
C HIS A 63 -0.39 -4.93 1.34
N PHE A 64 -1.29 -5.75 1.88
CA PHE A 64 -2.56 -5.24 2.43
C PHE A 64 -2.38 -4.32 3.65
N GLU A 65 -1.58 -4.72 4.64
CA GLU A 65 -1.42 -3.95 5.88
C GLU A 65 -0.83 -2.54 5.60
N ASN A 66 0.05 -2.44 4.61
CA ASN A 66 0.65 -1.18 4.19
C ASN A 66 -0.33 -0.21 3.53
N MET A 67 -1.41 -0.70 2.89
CA MET A 67 -2.41 0.16 2.26
C MET A 67 -3.59 0.52 3.17
N GLU A 68 -3.90 -0.31 4.17
CA GLU A 68 -5.09 -0.16 5.01
C GLU A 68 -5.12 1.20 5.72
N GLY A 69 -4.03 1.56 6.39
CA GLY A 69 -3.91 2.82 7.12
C GLY A 69 -4.10 4.06 6.23
N PRO A 70 -3.34 4.20 5.13
CA PRO A 70 -3.50 5.29 4.15
C PRO A 70 -4.91 5.37 3.55
N ILE A 71 -5.47 4.25 3.10
CA ILE A 71 -6.82 4.21 2.53
C ILE A 71 -7.86 4.63 3.57
N GLY A 72 -7.77 4.09 4.79
CA GLY A 72 -8.67 4.38 5.90
C GLY A 72 -8.75 5.86 6.24
N ARG A 73 -7.59 6.55 6.26
CA ARG A 73 -7.53 8.00 6.46
C ARG A 73 -8.25 8.78 5.34
N ASN A 74 -8.14 8.33 4.10
CA ASN A 74 -8.69 9.03 2.93
C ASN A 74 -10.21 8.83 2.76
N ILE A 75 -10.78 7.71 3.22
CA ILE A 75 -12.20 7.38 3.00
C ILE A 75 -13.08 7.52 4.26
N GLY A 76 -12.49 7.75 5.43
CA GLY A 76 -13.18 8.02 6.69
C GLY A 76 -14.20 6.95 7.09
N ARG A 77 -15.46 7.33 7.30
CA ARG A 77 -16.54 6.42 7.77
C ARG A 77 -16.80 5.23 6.83
N LYS A 78 -16.40 5.31 5.55
CA LYS A 78 -16.51 4.17 4.63
C LYS A 78 -15.60 3.02 5.05
N ALA A 79 -14.44 3.29 5.65
CA ALA A 79 -13.54 2.25 6.19
C ALA A 79 -14.24 1.39 7.23
N ILE A 80 -14.99 2.01 8.15
CA ILE A 80 -15.77 1.30 9.18
C ILE A 80 -16.81 0.36 8.54
N THR A 81 -17.43 0.78 7.44
CA THR A 81 -18.42 -0.05 6.75
C THR A 81 -17.77 -1.25 6.06
N MET A 82 -16.57 -1.07 5.49
CA MET A 82 -15.80 -2.17 4.91
C MET A 82 -15.30 -3.13 5.98
N GLU A 83 -14.81 -2.63 7.11
CA GLU A 83 -14.39 -3.46 8.25
C GLU A 83 -15.54 -4.34 8.77
N ARG A 84 -16.75 -3.77 8.91
CA ARG A 84 -17.93 -4.58 9.27
C ARG A 84 -18.22 -5.69 8.25
N LYS A 85 -18.02 -5.44 6.96
CA LYS A 85 -18.19 -6.48 5.92
C LYS A 85 -17.13 -7.59 6.09
N PHE A 86 -15.86 -7.23 6.32
CA PHE A 86 -14.80 -8.19 6.61
C PHE A 86 -15.09 -9.03 7.85
N VAL A 87 -15.53 -8.41 8.95
CA VAL A 87 -15.91 -9.12 10.18
C VAL A 87 -17.04 -10.11 9.93
N ASN A 88 -18.03 -9.76 9.12
CA ASN A 88 -19.12 -10.66 8.78
C ASN A 88 -18.64 -11.85 7.94
N LEU A 89 -17.76 -11.61 6.95
CA LEU A 89 -17.17 -12.68 6.14
C LEU A 89 -16.34 -13.66 6.99
N ARG A 90 -15.60 -13.17 7.99
CA ARG A 90 -14.84 -14.02 8.92
C ARG A 90 -15.72 -14.93 9.78
N ARG A 91 -16.98 -14.57 9.97
CA ARG A 91 -17.94 -15.33 10.79
C ARG A 91 -18.77 -16.34 10.00
N MET A 92 -18.68 -16.31 8.67
CA MET A 92 -19.29 -17.32 7.79
C MET A 92 -18.42 -18.57 7.75
#